data_AF-A0A7S1HE37-F1
#
_entry.id   AF-A0A7S1HE37-F1
#
_cell.length_a   1.000
_cell.length_b   1.000
_cell.length_c   1.000
_cell.angle_alpha   90.00
_cell.angle_beta   90.00
_cell.angle_gamma   90.00
#
_symmetry.space_group_name_H-M   'P 1'
#
loop_
_entity.id
_entity.type
_entity.pdbx_description
1 polymer ?
#
loop_
_entity_poly.entity_id
_entity_poly.type
_entity_poly.pdbx_seq_one_letter_code
_entity_poly.pdbx_strand_id
1 'polypeptide(L)'
;ERVGYRVGGDGDGWTGEVFFAVPPALGAAVRMVAFGDLGTYSGDGSHEMCEARASLETTDRIRGNLGGTDLVLHIGDISYAKGFASVWDSFFHQISPISQQVPWMVGIGNHERDWPGSGSAVGERDSGGECGVPYGAKFRMP
;
A
#
# COMPACT_ATOMS: atom_id res chain seq x y z
N GLU A 1 6.91 -16.69 15.52
CA GLU A 1 7.83 -15.77 16.24
C GLU A 1 7.38 -14.33 16.01
N ARG A 2 7.60 -13.43 16.96
CA ARG A 2 7.33 -11.99 16.82
C ARG A 2 8.65 -11.23 16.85
N VAL A 3 8.85 -10.32 15.91
CA VAL A 3 10.06 -9.51 15.78
C VAL A 3 9.70 -8.05 15.96
N GLY A 4 10.40 -7.37 16.87
CA GLY A 4 10.29 -5.93 17.11
C GLY A 4 11.27 -5.15 16.23
N TYR A 5 10.86 -3.98 15.75
CA TYR A 5 11.73 -3.08 15.00
C TYR A 5 11.41 -1.61 15.26
N ARG A 6 12.39 -0.75 14.97
CA ARG A 6 12.30 0.72 14.96
C ARG A 6 13.00 1.24 13.72
N VAL A 7 12.55 2.37 13.21
CA VAL A 7 13.16 3.05 12.05
C VAL A 7 13.64 4.42 12.51
N GLY A 8 14.81 4.84 12.05
CA GLY A 8 15.37 6.13 12.45
C GLY A 8 16.88 6.18 12.30
N GLY A 9 17.46 7.21 12.89
CA GLY A 9 18.91 7.41 12.93
C GLY A 9 19.30 8.30 14.12
N ASP A 10 20.56 8.21 14.53
CA ASP A 10 21.05 8.86 15.75
C ASP A 10 20.98 10.39 15.72
N GLY A 11 20.86 11.00 14.54
CA GLY A 11 20.65 12.45 14.37
C GLY A 11 19.18 12.90 14.28
N ASP A 12 18.29 12.04 13.79
CA ASP A 12 16.90 12.40 13.45
C ASP A 12 15.87 11.81 14.44
N GLY A 13 16.35 10.97 15.36
CA GLY A 13 15.52 10.24 16.29
C GLY A 13 15.03 8.90 15.74
N TRP A 14 14.35 8.16 16.60
CA TRP A 14 13.86 6.81 16.34
C TRP A 14 12.35 6.75 16.54
N THR A 15 11.64 6.06 15.65
CA THR A 15 10.19 5.80 15.79
C THR A 15 9.88 5.06 17.09
N GLY A 16 8.60 4.95 17.45
CA GLY A 16 8.16 3.92 18.41
C GLY A 16 8.53 2.51 17.94
N GLU A 17 8.59 1.57 18.87
CA GLU A 17 8.75 0.15 18.55
C GLU A 17 7.44 -0.43 18.00
N VAL A 18 7.57 -1.17 16.90
CA VAL A 18 6.48 -1.88 16.22
C VAL A 18 6.88 -3.34 16.05
N PHE A 19 5.89 -4.22 15.90
CA PHE A 19 6.11 -5.66 15.87
C PHE A 19 5.40 -6.30 14.68
N PHE A 20 6.07 -7.24 14.03
CA PHE A 20 5.46 -8.11 13.03
C PHE A 20 5.62 -9.58 13.41
N ALA A 21 4.76 -10.43 12.85
CA ALA A 21 4.89 -11.88 12.96
C ALA A 21 5.69 -12.41 11.77
N VAL A 22 6.64 -13.31 12.03
CA VAL A 22 7.35 -13.98 10.93
C VAL A 22 6.37 -14.84 10.11
N PRO A 23 6.58 -14.98 8.78
CA PRO A 23 5.70 -15.78 7.94
C PRO A 23 5.53 -17.23 8.44
N PRO A 24 4.37 -17.86 8.19
CA PRO A 24 4.18 -19.27 8.48
C PRO A 24 5.25 -20.15 7.84
N ALA A 25 5.61 -21.25 8.51
CA ALA A 25 6.56 -22.21 7.96
C ALA A 25 6.04 -22.81 6.64
N LEU A 26 6.96 -23.27 5.77
CA LEU A 26 6.57 -23.97 4.54
C LEU A 26 5.64 -25.15 4.86
N GLY A 27 4.51 -25.21 4.15
CA GLY A 27 3.47 -26.22 4.36
C GLY A 27 2.44 -25.89 5.46
N ALA A 28 2.60 -24.79 6.20
CA ALA A 28 1.57 -24.28 7.10
C ALA A 28 0.47 -23.53 6.32
N ALA A 29 -0.73 -23.47 6.90
CA ALA A 29 -1.82 -22.68 6.34
C ALA A 29 -1.48 -21.18 6.40
N VAL A 30 -1.88 -20.46 5.36
CA VAL A 30 -1.73 -19.00 5.25
C VAL A 30 -3.12 -18.37 5.14
N ARG A 31 -3.36 -17.34 5.93
CA ARG A 31 -4.57 -16.52 5.90
C ARG A 31 -4.24 -15.17 5.29
N MET A 32 -4.72 -14.93 4.08
CA MET A 32 -4.50 -13.66 3.37
C MET A 32 -5.79 -12.86 3.23
N VAL A 33 -5.65 -11.54 3.15
CA VAL A 33 -6.68 -10.64 2.64
C VAL A 33 -6.26 -10.19 1.24
N ALA A 34 -7.16 -10.28 0.26
CA ALA A 34 -6.88 -9.90 -1.13
C ALA A 34 -7.97 -8.98 -1.69
N PHE A 35 -7.57 -7.90 -2.36
CA PHE A 35 -8.43 -6.91 -3.01
C PHE A 35 -7.63 -6.06 -4.01
N GLY A 36 -8.30 -5.34 -4.90
CA GLY A 36 -7.72 -4.30 -5.75
C GLY A 36 -8.40 -2.96 -5.50
N ASP A 37 -7.93 -1.91 -6.18
CA ASP A 37 -8.69 -0.67 -6.38
C ASP A 37 -9.01 0.07 -5.06
N LEU A 38 -8.08 0.05 -4.10
CA LEU A 38 -8.35 0.62 -2.78
C LEU A 38 -8.41 2.15 -2.81
N GLY A 39 -7.43 2.80 -3.45
CA GLY A 39 -7.23 4.25 -3.37
C GLY A 39 -6.97 4.75 -1.95
N THR A 40 -7.21 6.04 -1.71
CA THR A 40 -7.04 6.67 -0.39
C THR A 40 -8.14 7.72 -0.15
N TYR A 41 -8.41 8.03 1.11
CA TYR A 41 -9.33 9.11 1.48
C TYR A 41 -8.94 9.75 2.81
N SER A 42 -9.12 11.07 2.93
CA SER A 42 -8.77 11.77 4.18
C SER A 42 -9.75 11.44 5.30
N GLY A 43 -9.23 11.02 6.46
CA GLY A 43 -10.02 10.68 7.65
C GLY A 43 -10.75 11.87 8.27
N ASP A 44 -10.33 13.10 8.00
CA ASP A 44 -10.98 14.33 8.46
C ASP A 44 -12.07 14.85 7.50
N GLY A 45 -12.27 14.18 6.36
CA GLY A 45 -13.23 14.57 5.34
C GLY A 45 -12.77 15.70 4.41
N SER A 46 -11.50 16.11 4.48
CA SER A 46 -10.89 17.01 3.51
C SER A 46 -10.89 16.40 2.11
N HIS A 47 -11.00 17.26 1.10
CA HIS A 47 -10.91 16.84 -0.29
C HIS A 47 -9.46 16.72 -0.73
N GLU A 48 -9.14 15.60 -1.37
CA GLU A 48 -7.87 15.38 -2.06
C GLU A 48 -8.13 15.06 -3.53
N MET A 49 -7.08 15.14 -4.34
CA MET A 49 -7.17 14.69 -5.72
C MET A 49 -7.27 13.17 -5.75
N CYS A 50 -8.15 12.64 -6.60
CA CYS A 50 -8.34 11.20 -6.80
C CYS A 50 -8.71 10.43 -5.52
N GLU A 51 -9.74 10.92 -4.82
CA GLU A 51 -10.23 10.36 -3.56
C GLU A 51 -11.14 9.14 -3.74
N ALA A 52 -11.00 8.14 -2.85
CA ALA A 52 -11.79 6.91 -2.84
C ALA A 52 -12.44 6.69 -1.47
N ARG A 53 -13.63 7.25 -1.23
CA ARG A 53 -14.28 7.26 0.10
C ARG A 53 -14.43 5.88 0.77
N ALA A 54 -14.66 4.83 -0.01
CA ALA A 54 -14.76 3.46 0.50
C ALA A 54 -13.41 2.88 1.00
N SER A 55 -12.30 3.54 0.70
CA SER A 55 -10.96 3.13 1.08
C SER A 55 -10.78 3.02 2.60
N LEU A 56 -11.33 3.97 3.35
CA LEU A 56 -11.28 3.96 4.82
C LEU A 56 -12.02 2.76 5.40
N GLU A 57 -13.23 2.45 4.90
CA GLU A 57 -14.01 1.32 5.39
C GLU A 57 -13.29 -0.02 5.15
N THR A 58 -12.67 -0.17 3.98
CA THR A 58 -11.88 -1.37 3.66
C THR A 58 -10.65 -1.47 4.56
N THR A 59 -9.92 -0.38 4.72
CA THR A 59 -8.73 -0.30 5.60
C THR A 59 -9.10 -0.65 7.05
N ASP A 60 -10.20 -0.09 7.56
CA ASP A 60 -10.67 -0.36 8.92
C ASP A 60 -11.07 -1.82 9.14
N ARG A 61 -11.71 -2.45 8.15
CA ARG A 61 -12.07 -3.88 8.21
C ARG A 61 -10.83 -4.77 8.21
N ILE A 62 -9.81 -4.45 7.43
CA ILE A 62 -8.54 -5.20 7.43
C ILE A 62 -7.87 -5.07 8.80
N ARG A 63 -7.77 -3.83 9.31
CA ARG A 63 -7.19 -3.55 10.63
C ARG A 63 -7.92 -4.30 11.75
N GLY A 64 -9.25 -4.36 11.71
CA GLY A 64 -10.05 -5.10 12.69
C GLY A 64 -9.83 -6.62 12.69
N ASN A 65 -9.33 -7.18 11.57
CA ASN A 65 -9.06 -8.62 11.40
C ASN A 65 -7.57 -8.96 11.38
N LEU A 66 -6.70 -8.02 11.76
CA LEU A 66 -5.25 -8.15 11.64
C LEU A 66 -4.69 -9.32 12.45
N GLY A 67 -5.29 -9.63 13.60
CA GLY A 67 -4.82 -10.67 14.53
C GLY A 67 -4.77 -12.10 13.97
N GLY A 68 -5.30 -12.35 12.77
CA GLY A 68 -4.96 -13.57 12.03
C GLY A 68 -4.78 -13.33 10.53
N THR A 69 -4.36 -12.14 10.13
CA THR A 69 -3.95 -11.94 8.74
C THR A 69 -2.44 -12.16 8.66
N ASP A 70 -1.99 -13.09 7.83
CA ASP A 70 -0.57 -13.36 7.62
C ASP A 70 0.04 -12.44 6.55
N LEU A 71 -0.77 -12.01 5.57
CA LEU A 71 -0.38 -11.04 4.54
C LEU A 71 -1.60 -10.34 3.91
N VAL A 72 -1.36 -9.16 3.37
CA VAL A 72 -2.29 -8.45 2.49
C VAL A 72 -1.78 -8.50 1.06
N LEU A 73 -2.66 -8.82 0.11
CA LEU A 73 -2.38 -8.84 -1.33
C LEU A 73 -3.26 -7.80 -2.04
N HIS A 74 -2.67 -6.67 -2.41
CA HIS A 74 -3.33 -5.56 -3.09
C HIS A 74 -3.03 -5.63 -4.60
N ILE A 75 -3.98 -6.11 -5.40
CA ILE A 75 -3.77 -6.50 -6.80
C ILE A 75 -3.92 -5.35 -7.82
N GLY A 76 -3.23 -4.23 -7.58
CA GLY A 76 -3.20 -3.07 -8.49
C GLY A 76 -4.19 -1.97 -8.15
N ASP A 77 -4.05 -0.83 -8.82
CA ASP A 77 -4.84 0.39 -8.63
C ASP A 77 -4.78 0.86 -7.17
N ILE A 78 -3.57 1.24 -6.79
CA ILE A 78 -3.15 1.24 -5.39
C ILE A 78 -3.65 2.47 -4.66
N SER A 79 -3.13 3.63 -5.06
CA SER A 79 -3.42 4.91 -4.40
C SER A 79 -4.30 5.82 -5.24
N TYR A 80 -4.40 5.55 -6.56
CA TYR A 80 -4.93 6.48 -7.55
C TYR A 80 -4.21 7.84 -7.55
N ALA A 81 -2.94 7.91 -7.15
CA ALA A 81 -2.17 9.15 -7.15
C ALA A 81 -2.11 9.82 -8.53
N LYS A 82 -1.98 9.05 -9.61
CA LYS A 82 -2.11 9.52 -11.00
C LYS A 82 -1.35 10.83 -11.28
N GLY A 83 -0.13 10.97 -10.78
CA GLY A 83 0.72 12.14 -10.97
C GLY A 83 0.68 13.16 -9.84
N PHE A 84 -0.27 13.05 -8.90
CA PHE A 84 -0.32 13.85 -7.67
C PHE A 84 0.50 13.15 -6.57
N ALA A 85 1.81 13.38 -6.58
CA ALA A 85 2.77 12.65 -5.75
C ALA A 85 2.44 12.60 -4.24
N SER A 86 1.78 13.64 -3.69
CA SER A 86 1.37 13.67 -2.28
C SER A 86 0.34 12.60 -1.91
N VAL A 87 -0.48 12.15 -2.86
CA VAL A 87 -1.52 11.13 -2.64
C VAL A 87 -0.89 9.78 -2.30
N TRP A 88 0.33 9.50 -2.79
CA TRP A 88 1.10 8.33 -2.35
C TRP A 88 1.40 8.38 -0.86
N ASP A 89 1.72 9.55 -0.32
CA ASP A 89 2.05 9.70 1.10
C ASP A 89 0.78 9.60 1.96
N SER A 90 -0.36 10.16 1.49
CA SER A 90 -1.68 9.93 2.10
C SER A 90 -2.01 8.44 2.16
N PHE A 91 -1.83 7.72 1.05
CA PHE A 91 -2.07 6.27 0.99
C PHE A 91 -1.18 5.49 1.99
N PHE A 92 0.12 5.78 2.04
CA PHE A 92 1.01 5.10 2.98
C PHE A 92 0.67 5.40 4.43
N HIS A 93 0.26 6.63 4.73
CA HIS A 93 -0.21 6.99 6.06
C HIS A 93 -1.44 6.17 6.44
N GLN A 94 -2.41 6.06 5.51
CA GLN A 94 -3.66 5.32 5.71
C GLN A 94 -3.42 3.83 6.02
N ILE A 95 -2.53 3.16 5.26
CA ILE A 95 -2.28 1.72 5.44
C ILE A 95 -1.25 1.40 6.54
N SER A 96 -0.52 2.40 7.04
CA SER A 96 0.58 2.19 7.99
C SER A 96 0.23 1.36 9.23
N PRO A 97 -0.97 1.46 9.84
CA PRO A 97 -1.31 0.63 11.00
C PRO A 97 -1.37 -0.88 10.69
N ILE A 98 -1.48 -1.24 9.40
CA ILE A 98 -1.51 -2.63 8.92
C ILE A 98 -0.13 -3.01 8.37
N SER A 99 0.41 -2.21 7.44
CA SER A 99 1.64 -2.55 6.70
C SER A 99 2.91 -2.58 7.55
N GLN A 100 2.88 -1.99 8.75
CA GLN A 100 3.95 -2.10 9.75
C GLN A 100 3.96 -3.44 10.50
N GLN A 101 2.88 -4.23 10.42
CA GLN A 101 2.70 -5.46 11.20
C GLN A 101 2.60 -6.72 10.34
N VAL A 102 2.12 -6.59 9.10
CA VAL A 102 2.00 -7.70 8.14
C VAL A 102 2.50 -7.26 6.75
N PRO A 103 3.09 -8.16 5.95
CA PRO A 103 3.48 -7.83 4.58
C PRO A 103 2.30 -7.31 3.76
N TRP A 104 2.48 -6.14 3.15
CA TRP A 104 1.54 -5.55 2.20
C TRP A 104 2.10 -5.71 0.78
N MET A 105 1.69 -6.79 0.13
CA MET A 105 2.16 -7.17 -1.20
C MET A 105 1.31 -6.49 -2.27
N VAL A 106 1.93 -6.04 -3.36
CA VAL A 106 1.22 -5.29 -4.42
C VAL A 106 1.41 -5.89 -5.81
N GLY A 107 0.33 -5.96 -6.59
CA GLY A 107 0.36 -6.05 -8.04
C GLY A 107 0.39 -4.65 -8.67
N ILE A 108 0.76 -4.55 -9.95
CA ILE A 108 0.74 -3.27 -10.68
C ILE A 108 -0.57 -3.13 -11.47
N GLY A 109 -1.27 -2.00 -11.32
CA GLY A 109 -2.46 -1.67 -12.09
C GLY A 109 -2.19 -0.67 -13.22
N ASN A 110 -3.22 -0.35 -14.00
CA ASN A 110 -3.15 0.66 -15.07
C ASN A 110 -2.92 2.06 -14.47
N HIS A 111 -3.48 2.34 -13.30
CA HIS A 111 -3.27 3.62 -12.61
C HIS A 111 -1.85 3.81 -12.07
N GLU A 112 -1.04 2.75 -12.00
CA GLU A 112 0.38 2.86 -11.74
C GLU A 112 1.20 2.95 -13.03
N ARG A 113 0.80 2.26 -14.11
CA ARG A 113 1.67 1.97 -15.26
C ARG A 113 1.36 2.72 -16.55
N ASP A 114 0.10 2.98 -16.86
CA ASP A 114 -0.31 3.29 -18.24
C ASP A 114 -0.05 4.73 -18.62
N TRP A 115 0.85 4.88 -19.62
CA TRP A 115 1.18 6.15 -20.23
C TRP A 115 1.61 5.97 -21.69
N PRO A 116 1.17 6.82 -22.64
CA PRO A 116 1.56 6.70 -24.04
C PRO A 116 3.07 6.80 -24.24
N GLY A 117 3.64 5.96 -25.10
CA GLY A 117 5.07 5.97 -25.41
C GLY A 117 5.98 5.43 -24.31
N SER A 118 5.44 4.91 -23.20
CA SER A 118 6.23 4.38 -22.07
C SER A 118 6.50 2.87 -22.18
N GLY A 119 6.03 2.20 -23.23
CA GLY A 119 6.10 0.74 -23.37
C GLY A 119 5.06 -0.03 -22.56
N SER A 120 4.01 0.63 -22.03
CA SER A 120 2.86 -0.10 -21.51
C SER A 120 2.14 -0.83 -22.66
N ALA A 121 1.62 -2.03 -22.40
CA ALA A 121 0.77 -2.75 -23.33
C ALA A 121 -0.55 -2.02 -23.58
N VAL A 122 -0.99 -1.22 -22.61
CA VAL A 122 -2.18 -0.40 -22.66
C VAL A 122 -1.73 1.06 -22.83
N GLY A 123 -2.02 1.64 -23.99
CA GLY A 123 -1.57 2.98 -24.39
C GLY A 123 -2.38 4.14 -23.81
N GLU A 124 -3.09 3.90 -22.71
CA GLU A 124 -3.96 4.85 -22.00
C GLU A 124 -3.15 5.86 -21.18
N ARG A 125 -3.82 6.85 -20.57
CA ARG A 125 -3.19 7.91 -19.73
C ARG A 125 -3.49 7.75 -18.23
N ASP A 126 -3.86 6.54 -17.81
CA ASP A 126 -4.44 6.31 -16.48
C ASP A 126 -3.47 6.59 -15.35
N SER A 127 -2.16 6.40 -15.56
CA SER A 127 -1.17 6.71 -14.54
C SER A 127 -0.93 8.20 -14.33
N GLY A 128 -1.54 9.08 -15.13
CA GLY A 128 -1.35 10.54 -15.04
C GLY A 128 0.11 10.99 -15.17
N GLY A 129 0.93 10.23 -15.91
CA GLY A 129 2.35 10.52 -16.15
C GLY A 129 3.32 9.75 -15.28
N GLU A 130 2.85 9.00 -14.27
CA GLU A 130 3.70 8.21 -13.38
C GLU A 130 4.48 7.09 -14.07
N CYS A 131 3.92 6.47 -15.12
CA CYS A 131 4.54 5.45 -15.96
C CYS A 131 5.29 4.33 -15.20
N GLY A 132 4.78 3.94 -14.02
CA GLY A 132 5.31 2.88 -13.16
C GLY A 132 6.44 3.30 -12.21
N VAL A 133 6.92 4.55 -12.29
CA VAL A 133 8.08 5.01 -11.50
C VAL A 133 7.79 5.01 -10.01
N PRO A 134 6.69 5.62 -9.50
CA PRO A 134 6.40 5.62 -8.07
C PRO A 134 6.13 4.21 -7.53
N TYR A 135 5.41 3.37 -8.27
CA TYR A 135 5.19 1.95 -7.90
C TYR A 135 6.52 1.23 -7.65
N GLY A 136 7.44 1.27 -8.63
CA GLY A 136 8.72 0.57 -8.54
C GLY A 136 9.68 1.16 -7.51
N ALA A 137 9.53 2.44 -7.17
CA ALA A 137 10.36 3.10 -6.16
C ALA A 137 9.84 2.91 -4.72
N LYS A 138 8.52 2.96 -4.54
CA LYS A 138 7.87 2.99 -3.23
C LYS A 138 7.55 1.59 -2.68
N PHE A 139 7.40 0.58 -3.54
CA PHE A 139 7.22 -0.81 -3.11
C PHE A 139 8.43 -1.68 -3.40
N ARG A 140 8.82 -2.49 -2.42
CA ARG A 140 9.82 -3.54 -2.56
C ARG A 140 9.09 -4.88 -2.72
N MET A 141 8.88 -5.31 -3.95
CA MET A 141 8.31 -6.63 -4.27
C MET A 141 9.44 -7.57 -4.76
N PRO A 142 9.38 -8.86 -4.39
CA PRO A 142 10.34 -9.86 -4.89
C PRO A 142 10.16 -10.14 -6.38
#